data_AF-A0A8T4TW08-F1
#
_entry.id   AF-A0A8T4TW08-F1
#
_cell.length_a   1.000
_cell.length_b   1.000
_cell.length_c   1.000
_cell.angle_alpha   90.00
_cell.angle_beta   90.00
_cell.angle_gamma   90.00
#
_symmetry.space_group_name_H-M   'P 1'
#
loop_
_entity.id
_entity.type
_entity.pdbx_description
1 polymer ?
#
loop_
_entity_poly.entity_id
_entity_poly.type
_entity_poly.pdbx_seq_one_letter_code
_entity_poly.pdbx_strand_id
1 'polypeptide(L)'
;MLGKKGSGFWLLIYSAGLLGVLSGLFFLSLNPDNEFNKFQEIFTQGHEEVYGTLRNAEFDVIKSNQEVKYHTFGTTNEFGENGGYAKDNLCDKREGFTVLDFENCNPDLEANYLELFKRNFNAPAVNIVGSSVNGSLGALNYETGMENIKIRYERDNSFNQDTFLDFNFLSGLLDRIKECKAKKQNLNTCTAVEFEQKGEYAFFTIENDKNGLMILEEGIKIKKPAFKFAVENTL
;
A
#
# COMPACT_ATOMS: atom_id res chain seq x y z
N MET A 1 -46.12 60.13 -43.07
CA MET A 1 -45.76 60.67 -41.74
C MET A 1 -46.77 60.18 -40.71
N LEU A 2 -46.50 59.05 -40.04
CA LEU A 2 -47.30 58.59 -38.90
C LEU A 2 -46.74 59.25 -37.63
N GLY A 3 -47.61 59.92 -36.89
CA GLY A 3 -47.25 60.86 -35.83
C GLY A 3 -46.50 60.22 -34.65
N LYS A 4 -45.36 60.82 -34.30
CA LYS A 4 -44.47 60.52 -33.16
C LYS A 4 -45.09 60.66 -31.75
N LYS A 5 -46.43 60.72 -31.59
CA LYS A 5 -47.08 60.96 -30.29
C LYS A 5 -47.81 59.76 -29.67
N GLY A 6 -47.90 58.63 -30.36
CA GLY A 6 -48.54 57.41 -29.84
C GLY A 6 -47.60 56.22 -29.58
N SER A 7 -46.45 56.17 -30.26
CA SER A 7 -45.57 54.99 -30.21
C SER A 7 -44.85 54.81 -28.86
N GLY A 8 -44.51 55.90 -28.17
CA GLY A 8 -43.82 55.85 -26.88
C GLY A 8 -44.67 55.26 -25.75
N PHE A 9 -45.98 55.49 -25.76
CA PHE A 9 -46.91 54.95 -24.76
C PHE A 9 -47.10 53.44 -24.92
N TRP A 10 -47.26 52.97 -26.16
CA TRP A 10 -47.32 51.54 -26.45
C TRP A 10 -46.00 50.83 -26.14
N LEU A 11 -44.86 51.45 -26.46
CA LEU A 11 -43.52 50.93 -26.07
C LEU A 11 -43.36 50.82 -24.55
N LEU A 12 -43.89 51.78 -23.79
CA LEU A 12 -43.90 51.72 -22.32
C LEU A 12 -44.78 50.58 -21.80
N ILE A 13 -45.97 50.38 -22.38
CA ILE A 13 -46.84 49.25 -22.03
C ILE A 13 -46.16 47.91 -22.34
N TYR A 14 -45.55 47.76 -23.52
CA TYR A 14 -44.81 46.56 -23.89
C TYR A 14 -43.61 46.33 -22.96
N SER A 15 -42.87 47.40 -22.62
CA SER A 15 -41.72 47.30 -21.71
C SER A 15 -42.15 46.90 -20.30
N ALA A 16 -43.23 47.49 -19.78
CA ALA A 16 -43.79 47.14 -18.47
C ALA A 16 -44.36 45.71 -18.45
N GLY A 17 -45.02 45.29 -19.53
CA GLY A 17 -45.51 43.91 -19.69
C GLY A 17 -44.36 42.89 -19.74
N LEU A 18 -43.30 43.20 -20.51
CA LEU A 18 -42.10 42.37 -20.57
C LEU A 18 -41.41 42.28 -19.21
N LEU A 19 -41.29 43.41 -18.49
CA LEU A 19 -40.74 43.45 -17.14
C LEU A 19 -41.57 42.62 -16.16
N GLY A 20 -42.90 42.67 -16.25
CA GLY A 20 -43.80 41.85 -15.43
C GLY A 20 -43.62 40.35 -15.69
N VAL A 21 -43.52 39.94 -16.96
CA VAL A 21 -43.27 38.54 -17.34
C VAL A 21 -41.88 38.08 -16.87
N LEU A 22 -40.83 38.88 -17.12
CA LEU A 22 -39.47 38.56 -16.68
C LEU A 22 -39.34 38.51 -15.16
N SER A 23 -40.01 39.42 -14.44
CA SER A 23 -40.04 39.40 -12.98
C SER A 23 -40.78 38.17 -12.46
N GLY A 24 -41.91 37.80 -13.06
CA GLY A 24 -42.64 36.58 -12.71
C GLY A 24 -41.81 35.31 -12.93
N LEU A 25 -41.12 35.21 -14.07
CA LEU A 25 -40.19 34.11 -14.35
C LEU A 25 -39.01 34.09 -13.36
N PHE A 26 -38.48 35.26 -12.99
CA PHE A 26 -37.42 35.38 -12.00
C PHE A 26 -37.89 34.92 -10.61
N PHE A 27 -39.06 35.34 -10.15
CA PHE A 27 -39.63 34.86 -8.88
C PHE A 27 -39.92 33.35 -8.90
N LEU A 28 -40.35 32.80 -10.04
CA LEU A 28 -40.51 31.35 -10.21
C LEU A 28 -39.17 30.61 -10.18
N SER A 29 -38.10 31.20 -10.71
CA SER A 29 -36.74 30.64 -10.58
C SER A 29 -36.15 30.75 -9.18
N LEU A 30 -36.66 31.65 -8.34
CA LEU A 30 -36.25 31.76 -6.93
C LEU A 30 -37.09 30.89 -6.00
N ASN A 31 -38.21 30.32 -6.46
CA ASN A 31 -39.05 29.48 -5.65
C ASN A 31 -38.36 28.11 -5.43
N PRO A 32 -38.00 27.74 -4.18
CA PRO A 32 -37.36 26.46 -3.89
C PRO A 32 -38.26 25.26 -4.27
N ASP A 33 -39.58 25.47 -4.35
CA ASP A 33 -40.52 24.42 -4.74
C ASP A 33 -40.61 24.15 -6.25
N ASN A 34 -39.96 24.96 -7.08
CA ASN A 34 -39.91 24.76 -8.52
C ASN A 34 -39.15 23.46 -8.86
N GLU A 35 -39.68 22.66 -9.79
CA GLU A 35 -39.09 21.41 -10.25
C GLU A 35 -37.61 21.55 -10.66
N PHE A 36 -37.23 22.67 -11.29
CA PHE A 36 -35.83 22.93 -11.66
C PHE A 36 -34.92 23.08 -10.44
N ASN A 37 -35.38 23.79 -9.40
CA ASN A 37 -34.59 23.99 -8.18
C ASN A 37 -34.52 22.71 -7.34
N LYS A 38 -35.63 21.95 -7.25
CA LYS A 38 -35.61 20.61 -6.63
C LYS A 38 -34.68 19.66 -7.35
N PHE A 39 -34.69 19.67 -8.68
CA PHE A 39 -33.75 18.86 -9.48
C PHE A 39 -32.30 19.27 -9.21
N GLN A 40 -32.01 20.57 -9.18
CA GLN A 40 -30.67 21.07 -8.90
C GLN A 40 -30.20 20.70 -7.49
N GLU A 41 -31.06 20.81 -6.48
CA GLU A 41 -30.74 20.42 -5.10
C GLU A 41 -30.46 18.92 -4.98
N ILE A 42 -31.34 18.07 -5.55
CA ILE A 42 -31.14 16.61 -5.58
C ILE A 42 -29.84 16.26 -6.32
N PHE A 43 -29.53 16.95 -7.43
CA PHE A 43 -28.30 16.74 -8.18
C PHE A 43 -27.06 17.17 -7.39
N THR A 44 -27.08 18.31 -6.70
CA THR A 44 -25.98 18.77 -5.85
C THR A 44 -25.74 17.84 -4.67
N GLN A 45 -26.79 17.46 -3.94
CA GLN A 45 -26.69 16.49 -2.85
C GLN A 45 -26.17 15.13 -3.33
N GLY A 46 -26.67 14.66 -4.48
CA GLY A 46 -26.18 13.43 -5.10
C GLY A 46 -24.72 13.52 -5.51
N HIS A 47 -24.27 14.66 -6.03
CA HIS A 47 -22.88 14.88 -6.39
C HIS A 47 -21.94 14.88 -5.17
N GLU A 48 -22.34 15.57 -4.09
CA GLU A 48 -21.58 15.59 -2.84
C GLU A 48 -21.47 14.19 -2.21
N GLU A 49 -22.55 13.43 -2.20
CA GLU A 49 -22.60 12.08 -1.63
C GLU A 49 -21.76 11.06 -2.44
N VAL A 50 -21.83 11.13 -3.78
CA VAL A 50 -20.96 10.33 -4.67
C VAL A 50 -19.49 10.69 -4.41
N TYR A 51 -19.16 11.97 -4.36
CA TYR A 51 -17.78 12.42 -4.16
C TYR A 51 -17.25 12.03 -2.78
N GLY A 52 -18.06 12.19 -1.72
CA GLY A 52 -17.73 11.76 -0.37
C GLY A 52 -17.46 10.26 -0.28
N THR A 53 -18.31 9.45 -0.91
CA THR A 53 -18.15 7.98 -0.97
C THR A 53 -16.85 7.59 -1.68
N LEU A 54 -16.57 8.17 -2.85
CA LEU A 54 -15.35 7.90 -3.61
C LEU A 54 -14.10 8.31 -2.81
N ARG A 55 -14.13 9.50 -2.21
CA ARG A 55 -13.02 10.02 -1.40
C ARG A 55 -12.72 9.11 -0.20
N ASN A 56 -13.75 8.66 0.52
CA ASN A 56 -13.59 7.74 1.64
C ASN A 56 -12.98 6.41 1.18
N ALA A 57 -13.45 5.88 0.04
CA ALA A 57 -12.90 4.67 -0.53
C ALA A 57 -11.43 4.81 -0.93
N GLU A 58 -11.03 5.95 -1.49
CA GLU A 58 -9.62 6.24 -1.79
C GLU A 58 -8.78 6.34 -0.52
N PHE A 59 -9.28 7.01 0.52
CA PHE A 59 -8.59 7.08 1.81
C PHE A 59 -8.37 5.71 2.45
N ASP A 60 -9.38 4.83 2.41
CA ASP A 60 -9.26 3.48 2.98
C ASP A 60 -8.27 2.60 2.19
N VAL A 61 -8.20 2.75 0.86
CA VAL A 61 -7.16 2.10 0.06
C VAL A 61 -5.77 2.66 0.39
N ILE A 62 -5.63 3.97 0.56
CA ILE A 62 -4.35 4.59 0.95
C ILE A 62 -3.92 4.08 2.33
N LYS A 63 -4.85 4.05 3.30
CA LYS A 63 -4.60 3.54 4.65
C LYS A 63 -4.17 2.08 4.61
N SER A 64 -4.90 1.25 3.87
CA SER A 64 -4.58 -0.17 3.67
C SER A 64 -3.20 -0.37 3.07
N ASN A 65 -2.84 0.40 2.04
CA ASN A 65 -1.52 0.35 1.42
C ASN A 65 -0.39 0.75 2.38
N GLN A 66 -0.63 1.73 3.26
CA GLN A 66 0.34 2.12 4.28
C GLN A 66 0.50 1.04 5.35
N GLU A 67 -0.60 0.43 5.77
CA GLU A 67 -0.59 -0.69 6.71
C GLU A 67 0.21 -1.88 6.15
N VAL A 68 -0.09 -2.31 4.91
CA VAL A 68 0.68 -3.36 4.20
C VAL A 68 2.17 -3.03 4.18
N LYS A 69 2.55 -1.80 3.82
CA LYS A 69 3.97 -1.38 3.80
C LYS A 69 4.63 -1.50 5.17
N TYR A 70 3.94 -1.06 6.21
CA TYR A 70 4.44 -1.12 7.58
C TYR A 70 4.64 -2.57 8.04
N HIS A 71 3.66 -3.44 7.80
CA HIS A 71 3.75 -4.85 8.15
C HIS A 71 4.80 -5.60 7.33
N THR A 72 4.93 -5.30 6.03
CA THR A 72 6.02 -5.84 5.21
C THR A 72 7.36 -5.46 5.82
N PHE A 73 7.56 -4.17 6.12
CA PHE A 73 8.82 -3.70 6.70
C PHE A 73 9.14 -4.36 8.06
N GLY A 74 8.15 -4.47 8.95
CA GLY A 74 8.31 -5.16 10.23
C GLY A 74 8.68 -6.64 10.06
N THR A 75 7.98 -7.33 9.16
CA THR A 75 8.23 -8.73 8.78
C THR A 75 9.64 -8.90 8.22
N THR A 76 10.07 -8.04 7.29
CA THR A 76 11.42 -8.12 6.71
C THR A 76 12.52 -7.94 7.74
N ASN A 77 12.34 -7.00 8.67
CA ASN A 77 13.33 -6.80 9.73
C ASN A 77 13.42 -8.01 10.65
N GLU A 78 12.30 -8.51 11.13
CA GLU A 78 12.29 -9.68 12.01
C GLU A 78 12.87 -10.91 11.30
N PHE A 79 12.47 -11.15 10.05
CA PHE A 79 12.99 -12.21 9.20
C PHE A 79 14.51 -12.10 9.00
N GLY A 80 14.99 -10.89 8.68
CA GLY A 80 16.40 -10.62 8.40
C GLY A 80 17.30 -10.75 9.63
N GLU A 81 16.85 -10.26 10.79
CA GLU A 81 17.59 -10.37 12.05
C GLU A 81 17.60 -11.82 12.59
N ASN A 82 16.60 -12.65 12.25
CA ASN A 82 16.53 -14.06 12.62
C ASN A 82 17.13 -15.03 11.59
N GLY A 83 17.93 -14.53 10.64
CA GLY A 83 18.58 -15.36 9.62
C GLY A 83 17.61 -16.13 8.73
N GLY A 84 16.40 -15.62 8.52
CA GLY A 84 15.41 -16.19 7.60
C GLY A 84 14.39 -17.15 8.21
N TYR A 85 14.26 -17.19 9.54
CA TYR A 85 13.28 -18.04 10.23
C TYR A 85 12.05 -17.26 10.67
N ALA A 86 10.88 -17.91 10.57
CA ALA A 86 9.59 -17.35 10.99
C ALA A 86 9.38 -17.39 12.51
N LYS A 87 10.04 -18.31 13.21
CA LYS A 87 9.91 -18.56 14.64
C LYS A 87 11.27 -18.66 15.28
N ASP A 88 11.31 -18.71 16.62
CA ASP A 88 12.54 -19.04 17.34
C ASP A 88 13.10 -20.36 16.80
N ASN A 89 14.20 -20.24 16.05
CA ASN A 89 14.95 -21.39 15.57
C ASN A 89 15.85 -21.89 16.71
N LEU A 90 16.12 -23.20 16.70
CA LEU A 90 17.04 -23.82 17.64
C LEU A 90 18.50 -23.76 17.13
N CYS A 91 18.75 -22.98 16.09
CA CYS A 91 20.08 -22.83 15.54
C CYS A 91 20.94 -22.04 16.51
N ASP A 92 22.22 -22.37 16.50
CA ASP A 92 23.20 -21.64 17.29
C ASP A 92 23.18 -20.16 16.90
N LYS A 93 23.30 -19.30 17.90
CA LYS A 93 23.45 -17.85 17.70
C LYS A 93 24.85 -17.42 18.12
N ARG A 94 25.54 -16.67 17.27
CA ARG A 94 26.87 -16.09 17.53
C ARG A 94 26.82 -14.60 17.26
N GLU A 95 27.16 -13.79 18.24
CA GLU A 95 27.14 -12.31 18.13
C GLU A 95 25.80 -11.74 17.63
N GLY A 96 24.69 -12.44 17.91
CA GLY A 96 23.35 -12.06 17.44
C GLY A 96 22.99 -12.55 16.03
N PHE A 97 23.91 -13.21 15.32
CA PHE A 97 23.67 -13.82 14.01
C PHE A 97 23.26 -15.28 14.18
N THR A 98 22.27 -15.72 13.41
CA THR A 98 21.89 -17.13 13.32
C THR A 98 22.97 -17.88 12.53
N VAL A 99 23.51 -18.95 13.10
CA VAL A 99 24.51 -19.80 12.46
C VAL A 99 23.80 -20.84 11.59
N LEU A 100 24.12 -20.84 10.30
CA LEU A 100 23.62 -21.80 9.32
C LEU A 100 24.66 -22.90 9.09
N ASP A 101 24.25 -24.16 9.23
CA ASP A 101 25.08 -25.35 9.00
C ASP A 101 24.68 -26.11 7.71
N PHE A 102 23.57 -25.71 7.07
CA PHE A 102 22.97 -26.30 5.87
C PHE A 102 22.49 -27.76 5.98
N GLU A 103 22.63 -28.40 7.15
CA GLU A 103 22.15 -29.75 7.42
C GLU A 103 20.92 -29.73 8.33
N ASN A 104 21.02 -29.05 9.47
CA ASN A 104 19.95 -28.94 10.47
C ASN A 104 19.36 -27.52 10.52
N CYS A 105 20.17 -26.53 10.12
CA CYS A 105 19.89 -25.12 10.18
C CYS A 105 19.96 -24.50 8.79
N ASN A 106 18.98 -24.84 7.95
CA ASN A 106 18.79 -24.34 6.59
C ASN A 106 17.35 -23.81 6.41
N PRO A 107 17.11 -22.50 6.50
CA PRO A 107 15.76 -21.94 6.40
C PRO A 107 15.22 -22.03 4.98
N ASP A 108 13.94 -22.40 4.84
CA ASP A 108 13.17 -22.13 3.62
C ASP A 108 12.74 -20.65 3.64
N LEU A 109 13.47 -19.81 2.90
CA LEU A 109 13.31 -18.36 2.97
C LEU A 109 11.90 -17.90 2.61
N GLU A 110 11.32 -18.43 1.52
CA GLU A 110 9.98 -18.02 1.06
C GLU A 110 8.90 -18.53 2.01
N ALA A 111 8.94 -19.81 2.39
CA ALA A 111 7.94 -20.38 3.28
C ALA A 111 7.96 -19.70 4.66
N ASN A 112 9.15 -19.47 5.22
CA ASN A 112 9.30 -18.81 6.51
C ASN A 112 8.85 -17.34 6.45
N TYR A 113 9.21 -16.60 5.39
CA TYR A 113 8.75 -15.22 5.26
C TYR A 113 7.23 -15.16 5.15
N LEU A 114 6.62 -16.05 4.37
CA LEU A 114 5.16 -16.10 4.20
C LEU A 114 4.46 -16.44 5.51
N GLU A 115 4.97 -17.41 6.26
CA GLU A 115 4.48 -17.74 7.60
C GLU A 115 4.53 -16.52 8.53
N LEU A 116 5.68 -15.83 8.54
CA LEU A 116 5.88 -14.65 9.38
C LEU A 116 4.94 -13.51 9.00
N PHE A 117 4.79 -13.24 7.71
CA PHE A 117 3.89 -12.21 7.21
C PHE A 117 2.44 -12.50 7.59
N LYS A 118 1.99 -13.75 7.40
CA LYS A 118 0.63 -14.18 7.77
C LYS A 118 0.37 -14.02 9.27
N ARG A 119 1.37 -14.34 10.11
CA ARG A 119 1.28 -14.14 11.56
C ARG A 119 1.19 -12.66 11.93
N ASN A 120 2.04 -11.82 11.35
CA ASN A 120 2.15 -10.42 11.73
C ASN A 120 1.01 -9.56 11.16
N PHE A 121 0.40 -9.97 10.05
CA PHE A 121 -0.62 -9.19 9.34
C PHE A 121 -2.04 -9.81 9.41
N ASN A 122 -2.20 -11.01 9.97
CA ASN A 122 -3.48 -11.73 10.05
C ASN A 122 -4.20 -11.90 8.70
N ALA A 123 -3.46 -11.93 7.59
CA ALA A 123 -4.01 -12.01 6.25
C ALA A 123 -3.85 -13.44 5.67
N PRO A 124 -4.91 -14.26 5.65
CA PRO A 124 -4.80 -15.66 5.22
C PRO A 124 -4.59 -15.82 3.70
N ALA A 125 -5.11 -14.88 2.90
CA ALA A 125 -5.07 -14.91 1.44
C ALA A 125 -3.86 -14.11 0.89
N VAL A 126 -2.66 -14.58 1.22
CA VAL A 126 -1.40 -13.95 0.83
C VAL A 126 -0.47 -15.00 0.23
N ASN A 127 0.27 -14.61 -0.80
CA ASN A 127 1.36 -15.37 -1.40
C ASN A 127 2.61 -14.51 -1.61
N ILE A 128 3.74 -15.18 -1.83
CA ILE A 128 4.98 -14.55 -2.27
C ILE A 128 5.20 -14.95 -3.73
N VAL A 129 5.60 -13.98 -4.55
CA VAL A 129 6.01 -14.22 -5.93
C VAL A 129 7.32 -13.47 -6.14
N GLY A 130 8.42 -14.21 -6.20
CA GLY A 130 9.76 -13.63 -6.20
C GLY A 130 9.98 -12.79 -4.94
N SER A 131 10.38 -11.53 -5.12
CA SER A 131 10.68 -10.60 -4.01
C SER A 131 9.48 -9.76 -3.56
N SER A 132 8.26 -10.12 -3.96
CA SER A 132 7.03 -9.39 -3.63
C SER A 132 6.02 -10.26 -2.89
N VAL A 133 5.33 -9.66 -1.93
CA VAL A 133 4.14 -10.22 -1.28
C VAL A 133 2.90 -9.68 -1.98
N ASN A 134 2.03 -10.58 -2.42
CA ASN A 134 0.74 -10.22 -3.00
C ASN A 134 -0.40 -10.78 -2.15
N GLY A 135 -1.49 -10.03 -2.10
CA GLY A 135 -2.67 -10.48 -1.37
C GLY A 135 -3.87 -9.59 -1.59
N SER A 136 -4.95 -9.92 -0.89
CA SER A 136 -6.16 -9.13 -0.85
C SER A 136 -6.63 -8.96 0.59
N LEU A 137 -7.08 -7.75 0.91
CA LEU A 137 -7.73 -7.41 2.17
C LEU A 137 -9.27 -7.51 2.07
N GLY A 138 -9.77 -8.05 0.96
CA GLY A 138 -11.19 -8.14 0.65
C GLY A 138 -11.70 -6.97 -0.19
N ALA A 139 -12.99 -6.99 -0.51
CA ALA A 139 -13.65 -5.92 -1.23
C ALA A 139 -14.11 -4.82 -0.26
N LEU A 140 -13.77 -3.57 -0.57
CA LEU A 140 -14.34 -2.41 0.11
C LEU A 140 -15.71 -2.14 -0.50
N ASN A 141 -16.74 -2.21 0.34
CA ASN A 141 -18.13 -2.02 -0.05
C ASN A 141 -18.67 -0.76 0.61
N TYR A 142 -19.15 0.17 -0.21
CA TYR A 142 -19.79 1.39 0.24
C TYR A 142 -21.20 1.44 -0.32
N GLU A 143 -22.16 1.61 0.57
CA GLU A 143 -23.55 1.78 0.21
C GLU A 143 -24.07 3.01 0.94
N THR A 144 -24.54 3.98 0.18
CA THR A 144 -25.24 5.15 0.71
C THR A 144 -26.51 5.39 -0.10
N GLY A 145 -27.51 5.94 0.57
CA GLY A 145 -28.84 6.12 0.02
C GLY A 145 -29.43 7.44 0.47
N MET A 146 -29.89 8.22 -0.51
CA MET A 146 -30.86 9.30 -0.32
C MET A 146 -32.24 8.80 -0.73
N GLU A 147 -33.28 9.56 -0.41
CA GLU A 147 -34.69 9.23 -0.66
C GLU A 147 -34.97 8.69 -2.07
N ASN A 148 -34.22 9.17 -3.09
CA ASN A 148 -34.38 8.81 -4.49
C ASN A 148 -33.10 8.30 -5.20
N ILE A 149 -31.95 8.23 -4.50
CA ILE A 149 -30.68 7.85 -5.12
C ILE A 149 -29.96 6.85 -4.23
N LYS A 150 -29.67 5.66 -4.77
CA LYS A 150 -28.86 4.63 -4.11
C LYS A 150 -27.53 4.51 -4.81
N ILE A 151 -26.44 4.73 -4.08
CA ILE A 151 -25.07 4.63 -4.58
C ILE A 151 -24.46 3.38 -3.96
N ARG A 152 -23.98 2.48 -4.82
CA ARG A 152 -23.19 1.33 -4.41
C ARG A 152 -21.85 1.40 -5.11
N TYR A 153 -20.77 1.41 -4.33
CA TYR A 153 -19.40 1.38 -4.83
C TYR A 153 -18.68 0.18 -4.21
N GLU A 154 -18.06 -0.61 -5.08
CA GLU A 154 -17.30 -1.79 -4.70
C GLU A 154 -15.93 -1.72 -5.36
N ARG A 155 -14.88 -1.93 -4.57
CA ARG A 155 -13.49 -1.94 -5.06
C ARG A 155 -12.70 -3.03 -4.34
N ASP A 156 -12.00 -3.84 -5.12
CA ASP A 156 -11.04 -4.81 -4.58
C ASP A 156 -9.85 -4.10 -3.92
N ASN A 157 -9.54 -4.49 -2.69
CA ASN A 157 -8.39 -4.01 -1.93
C ASN A 157 -7.23 -5.00 -2.02
N SER A 158 -6.75 -5.21 -3.24
CA SER A 158 -5.58 -6.05 -3.52
C SER A 158 -4.29 -5.24 -3.42
N PHE A 159 -3.21 -5.88 -2.97
CA PHE A 159 -1.89 -5.26 -2.89
C PHE A 159 -0.81 -6.15 -3.52
N ASN A 160 0.24 -5.48 -4.01
CA ASN A 160 1.52 -6.06 -4.40
C ASN A 160 2.61 -5.19 -3.78
N GLN A 161 3.36 -5.75 -2.83
CA GLN A 161 4.35 -5.01 -2.06
C GLN A 161 5.69 -5.74 -2.05
N ASP A 162 6.73 -5.05 -2.50
CA ASP A 162 8.12 -5.53 -2.44
C ASP A 162 8.54 -5.79 -0.98
N THR A 163 9.21 -6.92 -0.74
CA THR A 163 9.67 -7.38 0.58
C THR A 163 10.95 -6.70 1.07
N PHE A 164 11.53 -5.79 0.29
CA PHE A 164 12.81 -5.12 0.54
C PHE A 164 14.03 -6.05 0.56
N LEU A 165 13.86 -7.38 0.45
CA LEU A 165 14.93 -8.36 0.27
C LEU A 165 14.81 -9.02 -1.10
N ASP A 166 15.94 -9.44 -1.66
CA ASP A 166 15.96 -10.22 -2.89
C ASP A 166 16.10 -11.71 -2.56
N PHE A 167 14.99 -12.44 -2.50
CA PHE A 167 15.00 -13.86 -2.16
C PHE A 167 15.72 -14.72 -3.19
N ASN A 168 15.73 -14.33 -4.46
CA ASN A 168 16.47 -15.04 -5.49
C ASN A 168 17.98 -14.90 -5.25
N PHE A 169 18.43 -13.68 -4.95
CA PHE A 169 19.83 -13.44 -4.59
C PHE A 169 20.22 -14.19 -3.31
N LEU A 170 19.39 -14.11 -2.26
CA LEU A 170 19.68 -14.75 -0.97
C LEU A 170 19.73 -16.27 -1.10
N SER A 171 18.76 -16.89 -1.77
CA SER A 171 18.75 -18.34 -2.01
C SER A 171 19.99 -18.76 -2.80
N GLY A 172 20.31 -18.03 -3.88
CA GLY A 172 21.51 -18.30 -4.66
C GLY A 172 22.82 -18.09 -3.88
N LEU A 173 22.87 -17.14 -2.94
CA LEU A 173 24.02 -16.96 -2.05
C LEU A 173 24.19 -18.15 -1.09
N LEU A 174 23.09 -18.60 -0.46
CA LEU A 174 23.12 -19.76 0.43
C LEU A 174 23.55 -21.03 -0.31
N ASP A 175 23.07 -21.24 -1.53
CA ASP A 175 23.50 -22.36 -2.37
C ASP A 175 24.99 -22.29 -2.74
N ARG A 176 25.49 -21.10 -3.12
CA ARG A 176 26.92 -20.90 -3.39
C ARG A 176 27.78 -21.19 -2.16
N ILE A 177 27.35 -20.74 -0.97
CA ILE A 177 28.07 -21.01 0.28
C ILE A 177 28.10 -22.52 0.56
N LYS A 178 26.95 -23.19 0.45
CA LYS A 178 26.83 -24.64 0.65
C LYS A 178 27.76 -25.42 -0.28
N GLU A 179 27.76 -25.10 -1.57
CA GLU A 179 28.66 -25.72 -2.53
C GLU A 179 30.14 -25.45 -2.22
N CYS A 180 30.46 -24.23 -1.82
CA CYS A 180 31.81 -23.81 -1.51
C CYS A 180 32.38 -24.58 -0.29
N LYS A 181 31.55 -24.75 0.75
CA LYS A 181 31.89 -25.59 1.91
C LYS A 181 32.07 -27.05 1.52
N ALA A 182 31.19 -27.61 0.69
CA ALA A 182 31.32 -28.99 0.21
C ALA A 182 32.62 -29.22 -0.58
N LYS A 183 33.10 -28.19 -1.31
CA LYS A 183 34.35 -28.20 -2.07
C LYS A 183 35.58 -27.78 -1.26
N LYS A 184 35.42 -27.44 0.03
CA LYS A 184 36.48 -26.89 0.91
C LYS A 184 37.21 -25.69 0.30
N GLN A 185 36.45 -24.82 -0.35
CA GLN A 185 36.97 -23.60 -0.97
C GLN A 185 36.88 -22.42 -0.01
N ASN A 186 37.74 -21.42 -0.22
CA ASN A 186 37.69 -20.19 0.56
C ASN A 186 36.42 -19.41 0.23
N LEU A 187 35.62 -19.10 1.27
CA LEU A 187 34.37 -18.35 1.12
C LEU A 187 34.55 -17.02 0.39
N ASN A 188 35.66 -16.30 0.63
CA ASN A 188 35.95 -15.01 -0.02
C ASN A 188 36.00 -15.11 -1.55
N THR A 189 36.41 -16.27 -2.08
CA THR A 189 36.57 -16.45 -3.53
C THR A 189 35.32 -16.97 -4.22
N CYS A 190 34.38 -17.57 -3.49
CA CYS A 190 33.24 -18.28 -4.09
C CYS A 190 31.89 -17.56 -3.90
N THR A 191 31.73 -16.77 -2.83
CA THR A 191 30.44 -16.11 -2.55
C THR A 191 30.29 -14.81 -3.34
N ALA A 192 31.42 -14.16 -3.67
CA ALA A 192 31.51 -12.82 -4.25
C ALA A 192 30.78 -11.74 -3.43
N VAL A 193 30.68 -11.96 -2.12
CA VAL A 193 30.04 -11.05 -1.15
C VAL A 193 31.01 -10.86 0.01
N GLU A 194 31.15 -9.61 0.46
CA GLU A 194 31.96 -9.28 1.63
C GLU A 194 31.32 -9.83 2.92
N PHE A 195 32.17 -10.33 3.81
CA PHE A 195 31.75 -10.78 5.14
C PHE A 195 32.85 -10.48 6.16
N GLU A 196 32.45 -10.38 7.42
CA GLU A 196 33.40 -10.22 8.52
C GLU A 196 33.83 -11.60 9.03
N GLN A 197 35.13 -11.88 9.07
CA GLN A 197 35.67 -13.11 9.65
C GLN A 197 36.00 -12.89 11.12
N LYS A 198 35.42 -13.68 12.02
CA LYS A 198 35.83 -13.74 13.44
C LYS A 198 35.97 -15.18 13.90
N GLY A 199 37.19 -15.55 14.30
CA GLY A 199 37.52 -16.93 14.65
C GLY A 199 37.21 -17.87 13.49
N GLU A 200 36.42 -18.90 13.76
CA GLU A 200 36.03 -19.93 12.80
C GLU A 200 34.73 -19.60 12.04
N TYR A 201 34.19 -18.38 12.17
CA TYR A 201 32.91 -18.01 11.56
C TYR A 201 33.03 -16.81 10.62
N ALA A 202 32.29 -16.88 9.52
CA ALA A 202 32.05 -15.79 8.59
C ALA A 202 30.66 -15.19 8.84
N PHE A 203 30.60 -13.88 9.08
CA PHE A 203 29.37 -13.14 9.41
C PHE A 203 28.93 -12.30 8.21
N PHE A 204 27.75 -12.60 7.69
CA PHE A 204 27.16 -11.95 6.52
C PHE A 204 26.06 -10.99 6.94
N THR A 205 26.15 -9.75 6.47
CA THR A 205 25.08 -8.75 6.56
C THR A 205 24.74 -8.30 5.15
N ILE A 206 23.59 -8.76 4.65
CA ILE A 206 23.12 -8.46 3.29
C ILE A 206 22.08 -7.35 3.38
N GLU A 207 22.47 -6.14 3.01
CA GLU A 207 21.55 -5.03 2.83
C GLU A 207 21.11 -4.98 1.37
N ASN A 208 19.84 -4.62 1.13
CA ASN A 208 19.37 -4.28 -0.20
C ASN A 208 19.55 -2.77 -0.44
N ASP A 209 19.83 -2.38 -1.68
CA ASP A 209 19.91 -0.96 -2.08
C ASP A 209 18.56 -0.23 -1.97
N LYS A 210 17.47 -0.98 -1.75
CA LYS A 210 16.12 -0.46 -1.57
C LYS A 210 15.94 0.15 -0.18
N ASN A 211 15.58 1.43 -0.13
CA ASN A 211 15.24 2.11 1.12
C ASN A 211 13.92 1.55 1.69
N GLY A 212 13.97 0.95 2.88
CA GLY A 212 12.78 0.64 3.69
C GLY A 212 12.45 1.80 4.63
N LEU A 213 11.18 2.21 4.68
CA LEU A 213 10.71 3.29 5.55
C LEU A 213 10.16 2.70 6.86
N MET A 214 10.77 3.06 8.00
CA MET A 214 10.18 2.88 9.32
C MET A 214 9.69 4.24 9.84
N ILE A 215 8.43 4.32 10.25
CA ILE A 215 7.90 5.45 11.00
C ILE A 215 7.83 5.00 12.46
N LEU A 216 8.59 5.66 13.35
CA LEU A 216 8.58 5.42 14.79
C LEU A 216 7.88 6.60 15.49
N GLU A 217 7.33 6.36 16.69
CA GLU A 217 6.62 7.38 17.51
C GLU A 217 7.50 8.59 17.87
N GLU A 218 8.83 8.46 17.86
CA GLU A 218 9.79 9.55 18.16
C GLU A 218 10.43 10.20 16.91
N GLY A 219 10.01 9.82 15.69
CA GLY A 219 10.48 10.41 14.43
C GLY A 219 10.61 9.43 13.26
N ILE A 220 10.87 9.95 12.06
CA ILE A 220 11.09 9.14 10.85
C ILE A 220 12.56 8.69 10.83
N LYS A 221 12.82 7.40 11.09
CA LYS A 221 14.14 6.78 10.90
C LYS A 221 14.06 5.78 9.76
N ILE A 222 14.72 6.08 8.64
CA ILE A 222 14.87 5.15 7.52
C ILE A 222 15.92 4.11 7.94
N LYS A 223 15.49 2.93 8.39
CA LYS A 223 16.38 1.78 8.60
C LYS A 223 16.24 0.86 7.40
N LYS A 224 17.33 0.55 6.72
CA LYS A 224 17.33 -0.46 5.67
C LYS A 224 17.25 -1.84 6.32
N PRO A 225 16.30 -2.71 5.93
CA PRO A 225 16.31 -4.09 6.39
C PRO A 225 17.59 -4.79 5.92
N ALA A 226 18.16 -5.61 6.79
CA ALA A 226 19.37 -6.37 6.52
C ALA A 226 19.12 -7.85 6.85
N PHE A 227 19.57 -8.74 5.98
CA PHE A 227 19.56 -10.17 6.22
C PHE A 227 20.89 -10.60 6.85
N LYS A 228 20.83 -11.13 8.07
CA LYS A 228 22.00 -11.40 8.91
C LYS A 228 22.10 -12.88 9.22
N PHE A 229 23.23 -13.49 8.86
CA PHE A 229 23.52 -14.88 9.20
C PHE A 229 25.02 -15.11 9.31
N ALA A 230 25.40 -16.16 10.02
CA ALA A 230 26.77 -16.62 10.13
C ALA A 230 26.90 -18.04 9.59
N VAL A 231 28.08 -18.39 9.10
CA VAL A 231 28.41 -19.78 8.74
C VAL A 231 29.78 -20.11 9.26
N GLU A 232 29.96 -21.35 9.69
CA GLU A 232 31.29 -21.85 10.02
C GLU A 232 32.16 -21.87 8.76
N ASN A 233 33.36 -21.31 8.89
CA ASN A 233 34.39 -21.13 7.86
C ASN A 233 35.73 -21.68 8.36
N THR A 234 35.74 -22.97 8.69
CA THR A 234 36.96 -23.75 8.95
C THR A 234 37.49 -24.28 7.62
N LEU A 235 38.67 -23.82 7.19
CA LEU A 235 39.39 -24.39 6.04
C LEU A 235 39.99 -25.77 6.37
#